data_AF-A0A969KNK0-F1
#
_entry.id   AF-A0A969KNK0-F1
#
_cell.length_a   1.000
_cell.length_b   1.000
_cell.length_c   1.000
_cell.angle_alpha   90.00
_cell.angle_beta   90.00
_cell.angle_gamma   90.00
#
_symmetry.space_group_name_H-M   'P 1'
#
loop_
_entity.id
_entity.type
_entity.pdbx_description
1 polymer ?
#
loop_
_entity_poly.entity_id
_entity_poly.type
_entity_poly.pdbx_seq_one_letter_code
_entity_poly.pdbx_strand_id
1 'polypeptide(L)'
;MRPALGIHDLSEENLTFAKQIGVTDLVVVSPEGLTVEGPFYDYARLIQLRTRVENAGLRIAAIQNIPTSWYNDILWGRPGRDEQIENYIKTVTNVGRAGIPILHYNFHAIRVWRTSRHTRDRGGALVTSYDHRLMENAPPEQGVIGEDELWANFEYFLPPIIAAAESVGLRMALHPDDPPVTPIAGAACLLSMWRRFSA
;
A
#
# COMPACT_ATOMS: atom_id res chain seq x y z
N MET A 1 3.69 0.86 23.45
CA MET A 1 3.29 0.40 22.10
C MET A 1 1.78 0.52 22.01
N ARG A 2 1.21 1.02 20.90
CA ARG A 2 -0.25 1.10 20.67
C ARG A 2 -0.62 0.04 19.63
N PRO A 3 -1.42 -0.98 19.95
CA PRO A 3 -1.84 -1.96 18.97
C PRO A 3 -2.80 -1.33 17.96
N ALA A 4 -2.67 -1.70 16.69
CA ALA A 4 -3.57 -1.28 15.63
C ALA A 4 -4.11 -2.48 14.84
N LEU A 5 -5.34 -2.38 14.36
CA LEU A 5 -5.99 -3.41 13.55
C LEU A 5 -6.08 -2.95 12.09
N GLY A 6 -5.58 -3.78 11.17
CA GLY A 6 -5.83 -3.62 9.74
C GLY A 6 -7.29 -3.95 9.41
N ILE A 7 -8.00 -3.03 8.77
CA ILE A 7 -9.43 -3.15 8.52
C ILE A 7 -9.80 -2.59 7.14
N HIS A 8 -10.63 -3.34 6.41
CA HIS A 8 -11.16 -2.93 5.10
C HIS A 8 -12.55 -2.29 5.22
N ASP A 9 -13.47 -2.98 5.91
CA ASP A 9 -14.84 -2.52 6.10
C ASP A 9 -15.02 -1.86 7.47
N LEU A 10 -15.46 -0.60 7.45
CA LEU A 10 -15.69 0.23 8.64
C LEU A 10 -17.16 0.20 9.11
N SER A 11 -17.88 -0.90 8.89
CA SER A 11 -19.19 -1.14 9.48
C SER A 11 -19.19 -1.00 11.01
N GLU A 12 -20.34 -0.64 11.59
CA GLU A 12 -20.49 -0.48 13.05
C GLU A 12 -20.12 -1.75 13.82
N GLU A 13 -20.40 -2.93 13.24
CA GLU A 13 -20.01 -4.23 13.79
C GLU A 13 -18.49 -4.34 13.90
N ASN A 14 -17.75 -4.05 12.82
CA ASN A 14 -16.30 -4.14 12.81
C ASN A 14 -15.64 -3.08 13.72
N LEU A 15 -16.18 -1.87 13.78
CA LEU A 15 -15.71 -0.83 14.71
C LEU A 15 -15.96 -1.25 16.18
N THR A 16 -17.09 -1.90 16.45
CA THR A 16 -17.39 -2.45 17.78
C THR A 16 -16.45 -3.59 18.12
N PHE A 17 -16.22 -4.51 17.18
CA PHE A 17 -15.27 -5.62 17.34
C PHE A 17 -13.85 -5.14 17.65
N ALA A 18 -13.35 -4.14 16.91
CA ALA A 18 -12.02 -3.55 17.14
C ALA A 18 -11.86 -3.05 18.58
N LYS A 19 -12.90 -2.41 19.14
CA LYS A 19 -12.91 -2.00 20.55
C LYS A 19 -12.93 -3.17 21.52
N GLN A 20 -13.73 -4.20 21.24
CA GLN A 20 -13.87 -5.37 22.11
C GLN A 20 -12.56 -6.16 22.25
N ILE A 21 -11.73 -6.18 21.21
CA ILE A 21 -10.39 -6.79 21.26
C ILE A 21 -9.32 -5.86 21.86
N GLY A 22 -9.71 -4.68 22.34
CA GLY A 22 -8.83 -3.73 23.05
C GLY A 22 -7.95 -2.86 22.14
N VAL A 23 -8.23 -2.80 20.83
CA VAL A 23 -7.49 -1.95 19.89
C VAL A 23 -8.01 -0.51 19.96
N THR A 24 -7.09 0.46 19.90
CA THR A 24 -7.42 1.90 19.93
C THR A 24 -7.20 2.59 18.59
N ASP A 25 -6.48 1.94 17.67
CA ASP A 25 -6.03 2.53 16.42
C ASP A 25 -6.30 1.59 15.24
N LEU A 26 -6.66 2.15 14.09
CA LEU A 26 -6.98 1.40 12.88
C LEU A 26 -5.96 1.72 11.79
N VAL A 27 -5.58 0.70 11.04
CA VAL A 27 -4.95 0.82 9.73
C VAL A 27 -6.03 0.57 8.69
N VAL A 28 -6.52 1.63 8.05
CA VAL A 28 -7.61 1.52 7.08
C VAL A 28 -7.02 1.10 5.73
N VAL A 29 -7.41 -0.07 5.25
CA VAL A 29 -6.80 -0.71 4.08
C VAL A 29 -7.61 -0.46 2.83
N SER A 30 -6.99 0.20 1.85
CA SER A 30 -7.57 0.55 0.55
C SER A 30 -8.98 1.15 0.66
N PRO A 31 -9.16 2.25 1.41
CA PRO A 31 -10.48 2.83 1.63
C PRO A 31 -11.15 3.24 0.30
N GLU A 32 -12.38 2.78 0.11
CA GLU A 32 -13.20 3.09 -1.05
C GLU A 32 -14.01 4.38 -0.85
N GLY A 33 -14.52 4.95 -1.95
CA GLY A 33 -15.41 6.12 -1.89
C GLY A 33 -14.75 7.41 -1.43
N LEU A 34 -13.42 7.47 -1.42
CA LEU A 34 -12.66 8.66 -1.05
C LEU A 34 -12.40 9.63 -2.21
N THR A 35 -13.02 9.38 -3.36
CA THR A 35 -12.84 10.16 -4.59
C THR A 35 -14.15 10.72 -5.09
N VAL A 36 -14.12 11.97 -5.53
CA VAL A 36 -15.18 12.74 -6.16
C VAL A 36 -14.67 13.26 -7.50
N GLU A 37 -13.44 13.79 -7.53
CA GLU A 37 -12.79 14.29 -8.73
C GLU A 37 -11.44 13.62 -8.95
N GLY A 38 -11.29 12.94 -10.08
CA GLY A 38 -10.00 12.37 -10.49
C GLY A 38 -9.47 11.21 -9.61
N PRO A 39 -8.25 10.72 -9.91
CA PRO A 39 -7.64 9.58 -9.25
C PRO A 39 -6.76 10.00 -8.06
N PHE A 40 -7.35 10.70 -7.08
CA PHE A 40 -6.68 11.06 -5.82
C PHE A 40 -7.66 11.10 -4.65
N TYR A 41 -7.18 10.99 -3.41
CA TYR A 41 -8.05 11.09 -2.25
C TYR A 41 -8.46 12.54 -1.96
N ASP A 42 -9.77 12.78 -1.89
CA ASP A 42 -10.33 14.09 -1.56
C ASP A 42 -10.25 14.39 -0.08
N TYR A 43 -9.81 15.60 0.24
CA TYR A 43 -9.72 16.08 1.61
C TYR A 43 -11.05 15.94 2.37
N ALA A 44 -12.18 16.37 1.78
CA ALA A 44 -13.48 16.30 2.45
C ALA A 44 -13.90 14.85 2.78
N ARG A 45 -13.58 13.90 1.90
CA ARG A 45 -13.87 12.47 2.13
C ARG A 45 -12.98 11.87 3.20
N LEU A 46 -11.70 12.25 3.24
CA LEU A 46 -10.78 11.87 4.31
C LEU A 46 -11.25 12.39 5.67
N ILE A 47 -11.78 13.62 5.74
CA ILE A 47 -12.36 14.15 6.97
C ILE A 47 -13.61 13.37 7.38
N GLN A 48 -14.51 13.02 6.45
CA GLN A 48 -15.67 12.18 6.75
C GLN A 48 -15.26 10.82 7.30
N LEU A 49 -14.26 10.18 6.67
CA LEU A 49 -13.69 8.91 7.11
C LEU A 49 -13.13 9.01 8.53
N ARG A 50 -12.28 10.01 8.79
CA ARG A 50 -11.66 10.22 10.11
C ARG A 50 -12.70 10.46 11.19
N THR A 51 -13.66 11.36 10.94
CA THR A 51 -14.73 11.69 11.88
C THR A 51 -15.58 10.46 12.22
N ARG A 52 -15.87 9.59 11.25
CA ARG A 52 -16.59 8.32 11.51
C ARG A 52 -15.82 7.43 12.49
N VAL A 53 -14.53 7.25 12.28
CA VAL A 53 -13.67 6.42 13.16
C VAL A 53 -13.53 7.06 14.55
N GLU A 54 -13.34 8.38 14.62
CA GLU A 54 -13.22 9.14 15.87
C GLU A 54 -14.51 9.09 16.69
N ASN A 55 -15.67 9.22 16.06
CA ASN A 55 -16.98 9.10 16.72
C ASN A 55 -17.22 7.70 17.31
N ALA A 56 -16.62 6.67 16.73
CA ALA A 56 -16.66 5.32 17.29
C ALA A 56 -15.73 5.14 18.50
N GLY A 57 -14.90 6.14 18.84
CA GLY A 57 -13.93 6.10 19.93
C GLY A 57 -12.57 5.50 19.54
N LEU A 58 -12.28 5.42 18.24
CA LEU A 58 -11.05 4.87 17.66
C LEU A 58 -10.26 5.98 16.94
N ARG A 59 -9.07 5.66 16.46
CA ARG A 59 -8.25 6.58 15.64
C ARG A 59 -7.77 5.93 14.37
N ILE A 60 -7.50 6.72 13.34
CA ILE A 60 -6.80 6.24 12.14
C ILE A 60 -5.30 6.44 12.36
N ALA A 61 -4.54 5.36 12.50
CA ALA A 61 -3.09 5.40 12.59
C ALA A 61 -2.42 5.44 11.22
N ALA A 62 -3.03 4.81 10.20
CA ALA A 62 -2.52 4.83 8.84
C ALA A 62 -3.62 4.56 7.83
N ILE A 63 -3.44 5.06 6.61
CA ILE A 63 -4.09 4.52 5.42
C ILE A 63 -3.09 3.58 4.73
N GLN A 64 -3.54 2.38 4.39
CA GLN A 64 -2.73 1.38 3.72
C GLN A 64 -3.15 1.22 2.26
N ASN A 65 -2.17 1.38 1.37
CA ASN A 65 -2.31 1.29 -0.08
C ASN A 65 -3.10 2.45 -0.69
N ILE A 66 -2.82 2.66 -1.98
CA ILE A 66 -3.66 3.43 -2.89
C ILE A 66 -4.02 2.53 -4.08
N PRO A 67 -5.09 2.82 -4.84
CA PRO A 67 -5.46 2.00 -6.00
C PRO A 67 -4.30 1.86 -7.00
N THR A 68 -4.02 0.63 -7.44
CA THR A 68 -2.90 0.35 -8.36
C THR A 68 -2.98 1.15 -9.66
N SER A 69 -4.19 1.38 -10.17
CA SER A 69 -4.41 2.18 -11.39
C SER A 69 -3.93 3.63 -11.27
N TRP A 70 -3.69 4.14 -10.07
CA TRP A 70 -3.26 5.52 -9.85
C TRP A 70 -1.74 5.71 -9.91
N TYR A 71 -0.96 4.63 -9.88
CA TYR A 71 0.50 4.68 -9.93
C TYR A 71 1.12 3.64 -10.88
N ASN A 72 0.31 2.96 -11.69
CA ASN A 72 0.79 1.92 -12.58
C ASN A 72 1.76 2.47 -13.64
N ASP A 73 1.49 3.65 -14.19
CA ASP A 73 2.37 4.24 -15.19
C ASP A 73 3.68 4.71 -14.56
N ILE A 74 3.64 5.14 -13.28
CA ILE A 74 4.83 5.41 -12.48
C ILE A 74 5.67 4.14 -12.36
N LEU A 75 5.06 3.02 -11.94
CA LEU A 75 5.73 1.75 -11.72
C LEU A 75 6.43 1.23 -12.99
N TRP A 76 5.74 1.32 -14.12
CA TRP A 76 6.22 0.82 -15.42
C TRP A 76 6.95 1.87 -16.26
N GLY A 77 7.20 3.08 -15.74
CA GLY A 77 7.92 4.14 -16.47
C GLY A 77 7.21 4.61 -17.74
N ARG A 78 5.87 4.53 -17.79
CA ARG A 78 5.05 4.86 -18.97
C ARG A 78 4.79 6.37 -19.08
N PRO A 79 4.38 6.88 -20.26
CA PRO A 79 4.18 8.32 -20.48
C PRO A 79 3.21 9.02 -19.51
N GLY A 80 2.24 8.31 -18.94
CA GLY A 80 1.27 8.87 -17.97
C GLY A 80 1.82 9.07 -16.54
N ARG A 81 3.09 8.72 -16.29
CA ARG A 81 3.66 8.74 -14.93
C ARG A 81 3.66 10.12 -14.28
N ASP A 82 3.86 11.19 -15.05
CA ASP A 82 3.96 12.55 -14.50
C ASP A 82 2.60 13.02 -13.96
N GLU A 83 1.52 12.78 -14.70
CA GLU A 83 0.15 13.05 -14.24
C GLU A 83 -0.20 12.22 -13.00
N GLN A 84 0.20 10.95 -12.98
CA GLN A 84 0.00 10.10 -11.81
C GLN A 84 0.79 10.60 -10.59
N ILE A 85 2.03 11.09 -10.77
CA ILE A 85 2.82 11.69 -9.69
C ILE A 85 2.11 12.92 -9.13
N GLU A 86 1.57 13.80 -9.98
CA GLU A 86 0.80 14.97 -9.53
C GLU A 86 -0.43 14.58 -8.70
N ASN A 87 -1.17 13.56 -9.13
CA ASN A 87 -2.33 13.06 -8.39
C ASN A 87 -1.92 12.35 -7.08
N TYR A 88 -0.77 11.67 -7.07
CA TYR A 88 -0.20 11.08 -5.86
C TYR A 88 0.19 12.19 -4.87
N ILE A 89 0.83 13.27 -5.32
CA ILE A 89 1.16 14.44 -4.49
C ILE A 89 -0.10 15.03 -3.86
N LYS A 90 -1.20 15.16 -4.61
CA LYS A 90 -2.50 15.61 -4.06
C LYS A 90 -2.99 14.68 -2.96
N THR A 91 -2.93 13.36 -3.19
CA THR A 91 -3.29 12.35 -2.19
C THR A 91 -2.48 12.50 -0.92
N VAL A 92 -1.14 12.53 -1.02
CA VAL A 92 -0.21 12.71 0.09
C VAL A 92 -0.53 13.99 0.87
N THR A 93 -0.68 15.11 0.15
CA THR A 93 -0.98 16.41 0.74
C THR A 93 -2.31 16.39 1.49
N ASN A 94 -3.36 15.82 0.89
CA ASN A 94 -4.69 15.76 1.49
C ASN A 94 -4.73 14.84 2.71
N VAL A 95 -4.04 13.69 2.68
CA VAL A 95 -3.94 12.77 3.83
C VAL A 95 -3.23 13.44 5.00
N GLY A 96 -2.10 14.11 4.75
CA GLY A 96 -1.38 14.85 5.80
C GLY A 96 -2.21 16.00 6.37
N ARG A 97 -2.87 16.80 5.51
CA ARG A 97 -3.78 17.88 5.95
C ARG A 97 -4.99 17.36 6.73
N ALA A 98 -5.47 16.16 6.42
CA ALA A 98 -6.53 15.49 7.17
C ALA A 98 -6.04 14.95 8.53
N GLY A 99 -4.77 15.16 8.89
CA GLY A 99 -4.22 14.76 10.19
C GLY A 99 -3.99 13.25 10.33
N ILE A 100 -4.01 12.50 9.24
CA ILE A 100 -3.69 11.07 9.25
C ILE A 100 -2.16 10.93 9.17
N PRO A 101 -1.50 10.26 10.12
CA PRO A 101 -0.07 10.45 10.32
C PRO A 101 0.82 9.56 9.44
N ILE A 102 0.25 8.54 8.78
CA ILE A 102 1.00 7.59 7.95
C ILE A 102 0.19 7.27 6.68
N LEU A 103 0.85 7.36 5.53
CA LEU A 103 0.38 6.77 4.29
C LEU A 103 1.34 5.65 3.89
N HIS A 104 0.81 4.43 3.89
CA HIS A 104 1.54 3.26 3.44
C HIS A 104 1.32 3.01 1.95
N TYR A 105 2.37 2.58 1.26
CA TYR A 105 2.36 2.26 -0.15
C TYR A 105 3.24 1.05 -0.46
N ASN A 106 3.11 0.51 -1.67
CA ASN A 106 3.98 -0.54 -2.21
C ASN A 106 4.43 -0.13 -3.61
N PHE A 107 5.52 -0.73 -4.08
CA PHE A 107 6.04 -0.52 -5.43
C PHE A 107 6.26 -1.87 -6.14
N HIS A 108 5.28 -2.76 -5.97
CA HIS A 108 5.35 -4.15 -6.40
C HIS A 108 5.02 -4.30 -7.88
N ALA A 109 5.99 -4.69 -8.71
CA ALA A 109 5.74 -5.02 -10.13
C ALA A 109 4.91 -6.30 -10.27
N ILE A 110 5.06 -7.21 -9.31
CA ILE A 110 4.23 -8.39 -9.12
C ILE A 110 3.53 -8.27 -7.77
N ARG A 111 2.20 -8.26 -7.78
CA ARG A 111 1.37 -8.10 -6.55
C ARG A 111 1.75 -9.15 -5.49
N VAL A 112 1.31 -8.95 -4.25
CA VAL A 112 1.47 -9.92 -3.15
C VAL A 112 1.03 -11.32 -3.60
N TRP A 113 2.00 -12.23 -3.72
CA TRP A 113 1.79 -13.49 -4.44
C TRP A 113 1.73 -14.69 -3.51
N ARG A 114 0.81 -15.62 -3.79
CA ARG A 114 0.65 -16.89 -3.11
C ARG A 114 0.39 -17.97 -4.15
N THR A 115 1.02 -19.14 -4.00
CA THR A 115 0.71 -20.31 -4.84
C THR A 115 -0.50 -21.08 -4.33
N SER A 116 -0.85 -20.92 -3.06
CA SER A 116 -2.06 -21.50 -2.46
C SER A 116 -2.62 -20.59 -1.37
N ARG A 117 -3.96 -20.57 -1.28
CA ARG A 117 -4.72 -19.94 -0.19
C ARG A 117 -5.41 -20.96 0.74
N HIS A 118 -5.17 -22.25 0.51
CA HIS A 118 -5.89 -23.36 1.17
C HIS A 118 -4.93 -24.39 1.80
N THR A 119 -3.67 -24.03 2.00
CA THR A 119 -2.69 -24.91 2.62
C THR A 119 -3.07 -25.09 4.09
N ARG A 120 -2.98 -26.32 4.62
CA ARG A 120 -3.25 -26.59 6.04
C ARG A 120 -1.95 -26.61 6.82
N ASP A 121 -1.93 -25.92 7.94
CA ASP A 121 -0.82 -25.90 8.89
C ASP A 121 -1.25 -26.50 10.25
N ARG A 122 -0.54 -26.18 11.32
CA ARG A 122 -0.76 -26.67 12.69
C ARG A 122 -2.23 -26.60 13.10
N GLY A 123 -2.74 -27.73 13.59
CA GLY A 123 -4.14 -27.84 14.03
C GLY A 123 -5.16 -27.83 12.88
N GLY A 124 -4.73 -27.97 11.63
CA GLY A 124 -5.60 -27.99 10.46
C GLY A 124 -6.07 -26.60 10.01
N ALA A 125 -5.51 -25.53 10.58
CA ALA A 125 -5.81 -24.16 10.19
C ALA A 125 -5.44 -23.89 8.73
N LEU A 126 -6.27 -23.13 8.02
CA LEU A 126 -5.97 -22.68 6.66
C LEU A 126 -4.99 -21.53 6.71
N VAL A 127 -3.93 -21.62 5.90
CA VAL A 127 -2.92 -20.59 5.70
C VAL A 127 -2.70 -20.37 4.21
N THR A 128 -2.20 -19.19 3.87
CA THR A 128 -1.64 -18.95 2.53
C THR A 128 -0.20 -19.44 2.48
N SER A 129 0.22 -20.00 1.35
CA SER A 129 1.61 -20.44 1.13
C SER A 129 2.12 -20.02 -0.25
N TYR A 130 3.44 -20.03 -0.40
CA TYR A 130 4.14 -19.73 -1.64
C TYR A 130 5.21 -20.79 -1.91
N ASP A 131 5.29 -21.26 -3.16
CA ASP A 131 6.34 -22.15 -3.67
C ASP A 131 6.92 -21.55 -4.95
N HIS A 132 8.18 -21.11 -4.88
CA HIS A 132 8.83 -20.41 -5.98
C HIS A 132 8.95 -21.27 -7.25
N ARG A 133 9.08 -22.59 -7.11
CA ARG A 133 9.28 -23.51 -8.25
C ARG A 133 8.07 -23.51 -9.19
N LEU A 134 6.88 -23.31 -8.63
CA LEU A 134 5.64 -23.21 -9.41
C LEU A 134 5.56 -21.91 -10.22
N MET A 135 6.40 -20.92 -9.90
CA MET A 135 6.42 -19.60 -10.51
C MET A 135 7.55 -19.41 -11.53
N GLU A 136 8.49 -20.36 -11.64
CA GLU A 136 9.62 -20.29 -12.57
C GLU A 136 9.18 -20.10 -14.03
N ASN A 137 8.08 -20.74 -14.42
CA ASN A 137 7.53 -20.71 -15.78
C ASN A 137 6.15 -20.04 -15.87
N ALA A 138 5.75 -19.30 -14.83
CA ALA A 138 4.46 -18.63 -14.84
C ALA A 138 4.47 -17.46 -15.85
N PRO A 139 3.37 -17.24 -16.60
CA PRO A 139 3.27 -16.08 -17.47
C PRO A 139 3.25 -14.78 -16.64
N PRO A 140 3.88 -13.70 -17.12
CA PRO A 140 3.85 -12.42 -16.44
C PRO A 140 2.42 -11.85 -16.44
N GLU A 141 1.92 -11.42 -15.27
CA GLU A 141 0.55 -10.88 -15.15
C GLU A 141 0.41 -9.51 -15.83
N GLN A 142 1.40 -8.62 -15.65
CA GLN A 142 1.36 -7.22 -16.11
C GLN A 142 2.51 -6.84 -17.05
N GLY A 143 3.44 -7.76 -17.26
CA GLY A 143 4.67 -7.55 -18.03
C GLY A 143 5.90 -8.01 -17.26
N VAL A 144 7.05 -7.87 -17.91
CA VAL A 144 8.37 -8.13 -17.34
C VAL A 144 9.08 -6.79 -17.21
N ILE A 145 9.62 -6.50 -16.04
CA ILE A 145 10.47 -5.33 -15.77
C ILE A 145 11.74 -5.80 -15.07
N GLY A 146 12.88 -5.31 -15.54
CA GLY A 146 14.18 -5.61 -14.95
C GLY A 146 14.42 -4.84 -13.66
N GLU A 147 15.38 -5.29 -12.85
CA GLU A 147 15.71 -4.64 -11.57
C GLU A 147 16.14 -3.18 -11.76
N ASP A 148 17.06 -2.90 -12.68
CA ASP A 148 17.58 -1.54 -12.88
C ASP A 148 16.51 -0.57 -13.39
N GLU A 149 15.59 -1.04 -14.24
CA GLU A 149 14.47 -0.24 -14.73
C GLU A 149 13.46 0.05 -13.61
N LEU A 150 13.13 -0.95 -12.79
CA LEU A 150 12.23 -0.78 -11.64
C LEU A 150 12.82 0.19 -10.60
N TRP A 151 14.13 0.12 -10.34
CA TRP A 151 14.83 1.07 -9.48
C TRP A 151 14.84 2.48 -10.06
N ALA A 152 15.12 2.64 -11.35
CA ALA A 152 15.09 3.95 -12.00
C ALA A 152 13.69 4.60 -11.91
N ASN A 153 12.62 3.82 -12.08
CA ASN A 153 11.25 4.29 -11.91
C ASN A 153 10.95 4.67 -10.45
N PHE A 154 11.45 3.89 -9.49
CA PHE A 154 11.31 4.19 -8.06
C PHE A 154 12.07 5.46 -7.65
N GLU A 155 13.31 5.65 -8.14
CA GLU A 155 14.11 6.85 -7.94
C GLU A 155 13.51 8.09 -8.58
N TYR A 156 12.80 7.93 -9.70
CA TYR A 156 12.04 9.01 -10.33
C TYR A 156 10.82 9.43 -9.49
N PHE A 157 10.12 8.43 -8.93
CA PHE A 157 8.93 8.63 -8.12
C PHE A 157 9.21 9.26 -6.75
N LEU A 158 10.25 8.79 -6.06
CA LEU A 158 10.39 9.01 -4.62
C LEU A 158 10.63 10.49 -4.23
N PRO A 159 11.55 11.25 -4.87
CA PRO A 159 11.87 12.61 -4.43
C PRO A 159 10.68 13.58 -4.35
N PRO A 160 9.84 13.74 -5.39
CA PRO A 160 8.70 14.67 -5.30
C PRO A 160 7.67 14.23 -4.25
N ILE A 161 7.51 12.92 -4.03
CA ILE A 161 6.55 12.36 -3.09
C ILE A 161 7.01 12.55 -1.64
N ILE A 162 8.30 12.35 -1.37
CA ILE A 162 8.89 12.62 -0.06
C ILE A 162 8.81 14.12 0.24
N ALA A 163 9.15 14.99 -0.70
CA ALA A 163 9.02 16.44 -0.51
C ALA A 163 7.58 16.86 -0.17
N ALA A 164 6.59 16.30 -0.87
CA ALA A 164 5.18 16.53 -0.58
C ALA A 164 4.79 16.04 0.83
N ALA A 165 5.23 14.83 1.21
CA ALA A 165 4.92 14.25 2.52
C ALA A 165 5.53 15.09 3.67
N GLU A 166 6.79 15.51 3.53
CA GLU A 166 7.47 16.37 4.51
C GLU A 166 6.77 17.71 4.69
N SER A 167 6.28 18.32 3.60
CA SER A 167 5.58 19.61 3.64
C SER A 167 4.31 19.62 4.52
N VAL A 168 3.72 18.44 4.74
CA VAL A 168 2.51 18.26 5.56
C VAL A 168 2.76 17.39 6.81
N GLY A 169 4.01 17.06 7.11
CA GLY A 169 4.39 16.21 8.24
C GLY A 169 3.88 14.76 8.16
N LEU A 170 3.55 14.27 6.96
CA LEU A 170 3.10 12.89 6.73
C LEU A 170 4.30 11.95 6.68
N ARG A 171 4.19 10.78 7.31
CA ARG A 171 5.20 9.71 7.15
C ARG A 171 4.78 8.74 6.06
N MET A 172 5.68 8.52 5.12
CA MET A 172 5.52 7.49 4.08
C MET A 172 6.06 6.15 4.60
N ALA A 173 5.34 5.05 4.36
CA ALA A 173 5.75 3.71 4.76
C ALA A 173 5.70 2.74 3.58
N LEU A 174 6.86 2.31 3.08
CA LEU A 174 6.99 1.38 1.97
C LEU A 174 6.84 -0.08 2.47
N HIS A 175 5.93 -0.84 1.85
CA HIS A 175 5.80 -2.28 2.05
C HIS A 175 6.95 -3.03 1.35
N PRO A 176 7.61 -4.01 1.99
CA PRO A 176 8.57 -4.89 1.33
C PRO A 176 7.88 -5.74 0.24
N ASP A 177 8.61 -6.28 -0.73
CA ASP A 177 8.03 -7.28 -1.64
C ASP A 177 7.61 -8.53 -0.87
N ASP A 178 6.48 -9.13 -1.26
CA ASP A 178 5.93 -10.33 -0.62
C ASP A 178 5.47 -11.35 -1.69
N PRO A 179 6.29 -12.37 -2.00
CA PRO A 179 7.53 -12.74 -1.29
C PRO A 179 8.75 -11.88 -1.71
N PRO A 180 9.74 -11.68 -0.81
CA PRO A 180 10.94 -10.89 -1.09
C PRO A 180 11.97 -11.71 -1.88
N VAL A 181 11.58 -12.24 -3.04
CA VAL A 181 12.44 -13.01 -3.95
C VAL A 181 12.32 -12.42 -5.36
N THR A 182 13.40 -12.46 -6.11
CA THR A 182 13.46 -11.90 -7.46
C THR A 182 14.17 -12.86 -8.41
N PRO A 183 13.74 -12.99 -9.68
CA PRO A 183 12.47 -12.49 -10.23
C PRO A 183 11.30 -13.43 -9.90
N ILE A 184 10.05 -12.97 -10.00
CA ILE A 184 8.86 -13.83 -9.97
C ILE A 184 8.10 -13.65 -11.28
N ALA A 185 7.82 -14.76 -11.99
CA ALA A 185 7.20 -14.73 -13.32
C ALA A 185 7.91 -13.76 -14.30
N GLY A 186 9.23 -13.64 -14.17
CA GLY A 186 10.07 -12.75 -14.97
C GLY A 186 10.18 -11.31 -14.46
N ALA A 187 9.27 -10.82 -13.59
CA ALA A 187 9.32 -9.46 -13.06
C ALA A 187 10.25 -9.34 -11.84
N ALA A 188 11.02 -8.26 -11.76
CA ALA A 188 11.87 -7.97 -10.62
C ALA A 188 11.07 -7.55 -9.37
N CYS A 189 11.61 -7.87 -8.20
CA CYS A 189 11.13 -7.36 -6.90
C CYS A 189 12.15 -6.36 -6.33
N LEU A 190 11.69 -5.15 -6.02
CA LEU A 190 12.52 -4.01 -5.60
C LEU A 190 13.25 -4.31 -4.27
N LEU A 191 12.49 -4.71 -3.25
CA LEU A 191 12.92 -4.97 -1.88
C LEU A 191 13.10 -6.47 -1.62
N SER A 192 13.88 -7.13 -2.47
CA SER A 192 14.21 -8.56 -2.34
C SER A 192 15.48 -8.83 -1.51
N MET A 193 16.34 -7.83 -1.26
CA MET A 193 17.55 -7.99 -0.45
C MET A 193 18.00 -6.67 0.20
N TRP A 194 18.59 -6.74 1.39
CA TRP A 194 19.00 -5.55 2.17
C TRP A 194 20.10 -4.67 1.53
N ARG A 195 20.80 -5.19 0.51
CA ARG A 195 22.12 -4.71 0.09
C ARG A 195 22.17 -3.38 -0.67
N ARG A 196 21.05 -2.81 -1.13
CA ARG A 196 21.04 -1.58 -1.95
C ARG A 196 20.68 -0.29 -1.21
N PHE A 197 20.34 -0.35 0.09
CA PHE A 197 20.20 0.86 0.93
C PHE A 197 21.55 1.36 1.50
N SER A 198 22.60 1.34 0.66
CA SER A 198 23.90 1.90 1.05
C SER A 198 23.91 3.38 0.66
N ALA A 199 24.09 4.23 1.67
CA ALA A 199 24.12 5.69 1.58
C ALA A 199 25.15 6.23 0.58
#